data_AF-A0AAW5BNV2-F1
#
_entry.id   AF-A0AAW5BNV2-F1
#
_cell.length_a   1.000
_cell.length_b   1.000
_cell.length_c   1.000
_cell.angle_alpha   90.00
_cell.angle_beta   90.00
_cell.angle_gamma   90.00
#
_symmetry.space_group_name_H-M   'P 1'
#
loop_
_entity.id
_entity.type
_entity.pdbx_description
1 polymer ?
#
loop_
_entity_poly.entity_id
_entity_poly.type
_entity_poly.pdbx_seq_one_letter_code
_entity_poly.pdbx_strand_id
1 'polypeptide(L)'
;PDFRSPDGLYAQKYPYPPEQMVSRSFFDANPSAFFDFYCDRMLALDAQPNRTHRKLAELEQAGTLAAVVTQNIDGLHQKAGSKN
;
A
#
# COMPACT_ATOMS: atom_id res chain seq x y z
N PRO A 1 -2.10 -4.16 -7.59
CA PRO A 1 -2.38 -5.51 -7.04
C PRO A 1 -2.53 -5.44 -5.52
N ASP A 2 -3.42 -6.23 -4.92
CA ASP A 2 -3.46 -6.36 -3.46
C ASP A 2 -2.61 -7.55 -2.98
N PHE A 3 -2.54 -7.74 -1.67
CA PHE A 3 -1.79 -8.84 -1.08
C PHE A 3 -2.57 -10.14 -1.04
N ARG A 4 -3.88 -10.10 -0.75
CA ARG A 4 -4.64 -11.23 -0.21
C ARG A 4 -5.70 -11.81 -1.15
N SER A 5 -5.98 -11.17 -2.29
CA SER A 5 -6.92 -11.73 -3.28
C SER A 5 -6.38 -13.04 -3.85
N PRO A 6 -7.24 -13.85 -4.52
CA PRO A 6 -6.81 -15.08 -5.19
C PRO A 6 -5.64 -14.89 -6.18
N ASP A 7 -5.58 -13.72 -6.82
CA ASP A 7 -4.48 -13.31 -7.72
C ASP A 7 -3.50 -12.31 -7.06
N GLY A 8 -3.61 -12.13 -5.74
CA GLY A 8 -2.80 -11.23 -4.94
C GLY A 8 -1.38 -11.73 -4.73
N LEU A 9 -0.51 -10.87 -4.19
CA LEU A 9 0.91 -11.19 -4.00
C LEU A 9 1.16 -12.47 -3.20
N TYR A 10 0.30 -12.80 -2.24
CA TYR A 10 0.46 -13.98 -1.37
C TYR A 10 0.13 -15.30 -2.07
N ALA A 11 -0.59 -15.26 -3.19
CA ALA A 11 -0.86 -16.44 -4.01
C ALA A 11 0.28 -16.76 -5.00
N GLN A 12 1.26 -15.86 -5.15
CA GLN A 12 2.37 -16.02 -6.07
C GLN A 12 3.54 -16.77 -5.41
N LYS A 13 4.28 -17.55 -6.21
CA LYS A 13 5.42 -18.33 -5.72
C LYS A 13 6.70 -17.51 -5.73
N TYR A 14 7.28 -17.30 -4.55
CA TYR A 14 8.55 -16.62 -4.33
C TYR A 14 9.51 -17.52 -3.54
N PRO A 15 10.82 -17.19 -3.49
CA PRO A 15 11.80 -17.95 -2.69
C PRO A 15 11.46 -18.01 -1.20
N TYR A 16 10.73 -17.02 -0.68
CA TYR A 16 10.22 -16.95 0.70
C TYR A 16 8.75 -16.51 0.68
N PRO A 17 7.96 -16.80 1.73
CA PRO A 17 6.62 -16.26 1.87
C PRO A 17 6.63 -14.72 1.80
N PRO A 18 5.75 -14.08 1.03
CA PRO A 18 5.73 -12.62 0.91
C PRO A 18 5.61 -11.87 2.24
N GLU A 19 4.86 -12.41 3.22
CA GLU A 19 4.76 -11.88 4.58
C GLU A 19 6.14 -11.81 5.27
N GLN A 20 6.97 -12.83 5.03
CA GLN A 20 8.33 -12.85 5.53
C GLN A 20 9.18 -11.81 4.78
N MET A 21 9.07 -11.75 3.45
CA MET A 21 9.84 -10.83 2.62
C MET A 21 9.58 -9.36 2.95
N VAL A 22 8.41 -9.01 3.47
CA VAL A 22 8.06 -7.63 3.90
C VAL A 22 8.25 -7.39 5.40
N SER A 23 8.81 -8.35 6.14
CA SER A 23 9.01 -8.23 7.59
C SER A 23 10.28 -7.46 7.94
N ARG A 24 10.29 -6.84 9.13
CA ARG A 24 11.46 -6.11 9.65
C ARG A 24 12.69 -7.00 9.78
N SER A 25 12.54 -8.21 10.32
CA SER A 25 13.65 -9.15 10.51
C SER A 25 14.25 -9.61 9.18
N PHE A 26 13.42 -9.77 8.13
CA PHE A 26 13.92 -10.10 6.80
C PHE A 26 14.67 -8.94 6.16
N PHE A 27 14.18 -7.71 6.31
CA PHE A 27 14.91 -6.51 5.90
C PHE A 27 16.30 -6.43 6.55
N ASP A 28 16.38 -6.63 7.87
CA ASP A 28 17.64 -6.56 8.61
C ASP A 28 18.64 -7.65 8.17
N ALA A 29 18.16 -8.85 7.88
CA ALA A 29 19.00 -9.99 7.50
C ALA A 29 19.33 -10.06 5.99
N ASN A 30 18.43 -9.56 5.12
CA ASN A 30 18.50 -9.71 3.66
C ASN A 30 18.08 -8.42 2.93
N PRO A 31 18.77 -7.28 3.14
CA PRO A 31 18.31 -5.98 2.64
C PRO A 31 18.19 -5.93 1.11
N SER A 32 19.11 -6.55 0.35
CA SER A 32 19.02 -6.58 -1.12
C SER A 32 17.75 -7.30 -1.60
N ALA A 33 17.50 -8.50 -1.10
CA ALA A 33 16.34 -9.29 -1.49
C ALA A 33 15.02 -8.62 -1.08
N PHE A 34 15.01 -7.92 0.06
CA PHE A 34 13.89 -7.08 0.47
C PHE A 34 13.62 -5.99 -0.58
N PHE A 35 14.64 -5.22 -0.95
CA PHE A 35 14.47 -4.12 -1.90
C PHE A 35 14.12 -4.60 -3.31
N ASP A 36 14.70 -5.70 -3.78
CA ASP A 36 14.35 -6.29 -5.07
C ASP A 36 12.86 -6.64 -5.13
N PHE A 37 12.35 -7.33 -4.10
CA PHE A 37 10.92 -7.66 -4.00
C PHE A 37 10.04 -6.43 -3.85
N TYR A 38 10.41 -5.50 -2.96
CA TYR A 38 9.64 -4.30 -2.68
C TYR A 38 9.51 -3.40 -3.91
N CYS A 39 10.63 -3.13 -4.60
CA CYS A 39 10.66 -2.27 -5.78
C CYS A 39 9.92 -2.89 -6.97
N ASP A 40 10.06 -4.21 -7.20
CA ASP A 40 9.43 -4.91 -8.32
C ASP A 40 7.90 -5.07 -8.12
N ARG A 41 7.45 -5.28 -6.87
CA ARG A 41 6.08 -5.75 -6.61
C ARG A 41 5.19 -4.79 -5.83
N MET A 42 5.76 -3.85 -5.07
CA MET A 42 5.00 -3.02 -4.13
C MET A 42 4.90 -1.54 -4.53
N LEU A 43 5.77 -1.07 -5.44
CA LEU A 43 5.76 0.32 -5.89
C LEU A 43 4.76 0.53 -7.03
N ALA A 44 3.68 1.26 -6.73
CA ALA A 44 2.69 1.70 -7.72
C ALA A 44 2.81 3.22 -7.95
N LEU A 45 3.97 3.67 -8.43
CA LEU A 45 4.34 5.10 -8.48
C LEU A 45 3.38 5.96 -9.32
N ASP A 46 2.84 5.40 -10.40
CA ASP A 46 1.93 6.09 -11.31
C ASP A 46 0.45 6.00 -10.90
N ALA A 47 0.15 5.29 -9.81
CA ALA A 47 -1.22 5.08 -9.36
C ALA A 47 -1.93 6.42 -9.09
N GLN A 48 -3.21 6.45 -9.45
CA GLN A 48 -4.07 7.61 -9.26
C GLN A 48 -5.16 7.28 -8.25
N PRO A 49 -5.63 8.26 -7.46
CA PRO A 49 -6.72 8.01 -6.54
C PRO A 49 -7.98 7.54 -7.27
N ASN A 50 -8.61 6.49 -6.74
CA ASN A 50 -9.91 6.01 -7.19
C ASN A 50 -11.08 6.85 -6.61
N ARG A 51 -12.32 6.48 -6.97
CA ARG A 51 -13.56 7.14 -6.50
C ARG A 51 -13.68 7.22 -4.97
N THR A 52 -13.21 6.19 -4.26
CA THR A 52 -13.33 6.11 -2.79
C THR A 52 -12.40 7.12 -2.13
N HIS A 53 -11.14 7.21 -2.58
CA HIS A 53 -10.21 8.22 -2.06
C HIS A 53 -10.75 9.64 -2.25
N ARG A 54 -11.26 9.95 -3.45
CA ARG A 54 -11.86 11.26 -3.74
C ARG A 54 -13.09 11.54 -2.87
N LYS A 55 -13.96 10.54 -2.68
CA LYS A 55 -15.16 10.74 -1.87
C LYS A 55 -14.86 10.98 -0.40
N LEU A 56 -13.86 10.29 0.14
CA LEU A 56 -13.41 10.51 1.52
C LEU A 56 -12.84 11.92 1.70
N ALA A 57 -12.02 12.39 0.74
CA ALA A 57 -11.51 13.77 0.75
C ALA A 57 -12.63 14.82 0.69
N GLU A 58 -13.68 14.60 -0.13
CA GLU A 58 -14.87 15.48 -0.15
C GLU A 58 -15.59 15.53 1.19
N LEU A 59 -15.78 14.38 1.85
CA LEU A 59 -16.47 14.30 3.15
C LEU A 59 -15.65 14.97 4.26
N GLU A 60 -14.33 14.85 4.21
CA GLU A 60 -13.40 15.54 5.11
C GLU A 60 -13.47 17.06 4.92
N GLN A 61 -13.43 17.53 3.67
CA GLN A 61 -13.55 18.96 3.35
C GLN A 61 -14.92 19.54 3.77
N ALA A 62 -15.98 18.74 3.71
CA ALA A 62 -17.30 19.10 4.19
C ALA A 62 -17.44 19.06 5.73
N GLY A 63 -16.38 18.69 6.47
CA GLY A 63 -16.41 18.58 7.93
C GLY A 63 -17.22 17.40 8.46
N THR A 64 -17.66 16.48 7.58
CA THR A 64 -18.45 15.30 7.96
C THR A 64 -17.56 14.16 8.42
N LEU A 65 -16.36 14.04 7.84
CA LEU A 65 -15.36 13.04 8.20
C LEU A 65 -14.22 13.69 8.99
N ALA A 66 -13.93 13.18 10.18
CA ALA A 66 -12.88 13.74 11.04
C ALA A 66 -11.47 13.36 10.58
N ALA A 67 -11.25 12.11 10.19
CA ALA A 67 -9.94 11.59 9.78
C ALA A 67 -10.07 10.32 8.92
N VAL A 68 -9.01 9.99 8.20
CA VAL A 68 -8.85 8.72 7.48
C VAL A 68 -7.70 7.92 8.08
N VAL A 69 -8.01 6.82 8.75
CA VAL A 69 -7.00 5.85 9.21
C VAL A 69 -6.82 4.78 8.13
N THR A 70 -5.64 4.72 7.51
CA THR A 70 -5.34 3.77 6.43
C THR A 70 -4.15 2.88 6.76
N GLN A 71 -4.22 1.62 6.31
CA GLN A 71 -3.09 0.69 6.33
C GLN A 71 -2.24 0.80 5.06
N ASN A 72 -2.72 1.52 4.05
CA ASN A 72 -2.02 1.66 2.79
C ASN A 72 -0.84 2.62 2.92
N ILE A 73 0.27 2.26 2.27
CA ILE A 73 1.50 3.07 2.20
C ILE A 73 1.65 3.77 0.83
N ASP A 74 0.60 3.76 0.01
CA ASP A 74 0.60 4.21 -1.39
C ASP A 74 0.47 5.74 -1.57
N GLY A 75 0.13 6.48 -0.52
CA GLY A 75 -0.03 7.94 -0.55
C GLY A 75 -1.27 8.43 -1.32
N LEU A 76 -2.18 7.54 -1.75
CA LEU A 76 -3.30 7.92 -2.61
C LEU A 76 -4.36 8.76 -1.90
N HIS A 77 -4.47 8.68 -0.57
CA HIS A 77 -5.35 9.57 0.20
C HIS A 77 -4.85 11.02 0.19
N GLN A 78 -3.56 11.22 0.40
CA GLN A 78 -2.94 12.55 0.34
C GLN A 78 -3.04 13.14 -1.07
N LYS A 79 -2.79 12.32 -2.09
CA LYS A 79 -2.95 12.71 -3.50
C LYS A 79 -4.41 13.02 -3.87
N ALA A 80 -5.39 12.43 -3.19
CA ALA A 80 -6.81 12.76 -3.34
C ALA A 80 -7.23 14.04 -2.63
N GLY A 81 -6.39 14.59 -1.76
CA GLY A 81 -6.64 15.84 -1.03
C GLY A 81 -7.08 15.68 0.42
N SER A 82 -6.95 14.49 1.01
CA SER A 82 -7.06 14.33 2.47
C SER A 82 -5.87 14.96 3.20
N LYS A 83 -6.11 15.59 4.36
CA LYS A 83 -5.12 16.43 5.05
C LYS A 83 -4.93 16.13 6.54
N ASN A 84 -5.89 15.45 7.18
CA ASN A 84 -5.86 15.12 8.60
C ASN A 84 -5.33 13.71 8.89
#